data_AF-A0A946HSE9-F1
#
_entry.id   AF-A0A946HSE9-F1
#
_cell.length_a   1.000
_cell.length_b   1.000
_cell.length_c   1.000
_cell.angle_alpha   90.00
_cell.angle_beta   90.00
_cell.angle_gamma   90.00
#
_symmetry.space_group_name_H-M   'P 1'
#
loop_
_entity.id
_entity.type
_entity.pdbx_description
1 polymer ?
#
loop_
_entity_poly.entity_id
_entity_poly.type
_entity_poly.pdbx_seq_one_letter_code
_entity_poly.pdbx_strand_id
1 'polypeptide(L)'
;GVEPRYIVDYMVSSNQVPVMTQSDSVLRLGPNAYSKPATALNILRETIMGRELFDFAFKEYSRRWEFKRPTPSDFFRTMEEASGIDLDWFWRGWFYTTDHVDISLERVYQMEMNTENPDIDFAREREDDKAFSPSLFSERNRDAGMRTWVERNTDVRDFYDENDEFTVTNKERNAYNSFLEGLEDWEREVLDKAVSEERNYYLVEFANKGGLVMPIILDVEYADGAAEQIRYPAEIWRKSPKMVKKLLVTEREIVSLTIDSGMETADADIENNFYPRRLVPSRIESFKSSSSSRRISRDIMQDIKTELKVAGDDDENEEDESGN
;
A
#
# COMPACT_ATOMS: atom_id res chain seq x y z
N GLY A 1 9.55 -21.99 -1.99
CA GLY A 1 10.05 -21.55 -0.66
C GLY A 1 8.87 -21.29 0.25
N VAL A 2 9.14 -20.89 1.50
CA VAL A 2 8.10 -20.49 2.49
C VAL A 2 7.92 -18.97 2.52
N GLU A 3 8.46 -18.28 1.50
CA GLU A 3 8.35 -16.83 1.41
C GLU A 3 6.88 -16.42 1.19
N PRO A 4 6.40 -15.36 1.87
CA PRO A 4 5.04 -14.87 1.79
C PRO A 4 4.51 -14.70 0.36
N ARG A 5 5.33 -14.18 -0.55
CA ARG A 5 4.96 -13.98 -1.97
C ARG A 5 4.45 -15.22 -2.70
N TYR A 6 4.86 -16.43 -2.31
CA TYR A 6 4.50 -17.65 -3.05
C TYR A 6 3.13 -18.23 -2.64
N ILE A 7 2.55 -17.79 -1.53
CA ILE A 7 1.25 -18.33 -1.06
C ILE A 7 0.05 -17.62 -1.69
N VAL A 8 0.25 -16.43 -2.28
CA VAL A 8 -0.80 -15.54 -2.79
C VAL A 8 -1.81 -16.28 -3.69
N ASP A 9 -1.33 -17.02 -4.69
CA ASP A 9 -2.21 -17.77 -5.61
C ASP A 9 -3.14 -18.75 -4.90
N TYR A 10 -2.67 -19.35 -3.80
CA TYR A 10 -3.51 -20.23 -2.98
C TYR A 10 -4.48 -19.42 -2.10
N MET A 11 -4.02 -18.32 -1.51
CA MET A 11 -4.79 -17.44 -0.63
C MET A 11 -5.92 -16.69 -1.34
N VAL A 12 -5.81 -16.44 -2.65
CA VAL A 12 -6.88 -15.80 -3.44
C VAL A 12 -7.79 -16.86 -4.09
N SER A 13 -7.40 -18.15 -4.06
CA SER A 13 -8.16 -19.20 -4.73
C SER A 13 -9.52 -19.47 -4.09
N SER A 14 -10.52 -19.72 -4.94
CA SER A 14 -11.89 -20.09 -4.51
C SER A 14 -12.00 -21.49 -3.93
N ASN A 15 -10.99 -22.34 -4.15
CA ASN A 15 -11.00 -23.75 -3.77
C ASN A 15 -10.21 -24.01 -2.48
N GLN A 16 -9.96 -22.96 -1.69
CA GLN A 16 -9.39 -23.09 -0.36
C GLN A 16 -10.50 -23.29 0.68
N VAL A 17 -10.11 -23.88 1.81
CA VAL A 17 -10.91 -23.95 3.04
C VAL A 17 -10.03 -23.50 4.20
N PRO A 18 -10.59 -23.11 5.36
CA PRO A 18 -9.80 -22.80 6.55
C PRO A 18 -8.86 -23.96 6.92
N VAL A 19 -7.73 -23.66 7.56
CA VAL A 19 -6.76 -24.69 7.98
C VAL A 19 -7.38 -25.64 9.00
N MET A 20 -8.27 -25.12 9.85
CA MET A 20 -8.98 -25.90 10.87
C MET A 20 -10.14 -26.75 10.35
N THR A 21 -10.19 -27.01 9.04
CA THR A 21 -11.18 -27.89 8.42
C THR A 21 -10.77 -29.36 8.60
N GLN A 22 -11.74 -30.27 8.80
CA GLN A 22 -11.46 -31.71 8.80
C GLN A 22 -10.78 -32.13 7.49
N SER A 23 -9.73 -32.95 7.58
CA SER A 23 -8.89 -33.39 6.45
C SER A 23 -9.67 -33.88 5.24
N ASP A 24 -10.75 -34.64 5.45
CA ASP A 24 -11.52 -35.28 4.37
C ASP A 24 -12.33 -34.27 3.54
N SER A 25 -12.55 -33.07 4.09
CA SER A 25 -13.24 -31.96 3.43
C SER A 25 -12.26 -30.97 2.77
N VAL A 26 -10.94 -31.20 2.89
CA VAL A 26 -9.92 -30.30 2.34
C VAL A 26 -9.67 -30.60 0.86
N LEU A 27 -10.04 -29.67 -0.02
CA LEU A 27 -9.88 -29.79 -1.47
C LEU A 27 -8.42 -29.82 -1.93
N ARG A 28 -7.55 -29.04 -1.29
CA ARG A 28 -6.11 -28.91 -1.60
C ARG A 28 -5.26 -29.14 -0.36
N LEU A 29 -5.11 -30.39 0.04
CA LEU A 29 -4.45 -30.77 1.30
C LEU A 29 -3.01 -30.24 1.41
N GLY A 30 -2.20 -30.34 0.34
CA GLY A 30 -0.80 -29.89 0.35
C GLY A 30 -0.65 -28.41 0.76
N PRO A 31 -1.20 -27.46 -0.02
CA PRO A 31 -1.13 -26.05 0.34
C PRO A 31 -1.83 -25.70 1.67
N ASN A 32 -2.95 -26.36 1.99
CA ASN A 32 -3.70 -26.10 3.22
C ASN A 32 -2.94 -26.54 4.48
N ALA A 33 -2.37 -27.73 4.48
CA ALA A 33 -1.71 -28.32 5.66
C ALA A 33 -0.25 -27.93 5.80
N TYR A 34 0.43 -27.59 4.69
CA TYR A 34 1.87 -27.30 4.71
C TYR A 34 2.15 -25.84 4.34
N SER A 35 1.77 -25.40 3.14
CA SER A 35 2.22 -24.10 2.62
C SER A 35 1.65 -22.91 3.41
N LYS A 36 0.34 -22.88 3.67
CA LYS A 36 -0.30 -21.78 4.41
C LYS A 36 0.17 -21.70 5.88
N PRO A 37 0.19 -22.80 6.67
CA PRO A 37 0.71 -22.76 8.04
C PRO A 37 2.19 -22.42 8.11
N ALA A 38 3.02 -22.96 7.20
CA ALA A 38 4.44 -22.64 7.18
C ALA A 38 4.68 -21.16 6.86
N THR A 39 3.93 -20.59 5.90
CA THR A 39 3.99 -19.16 5.57
C THR A 39 3.51 -18.30 6.74
N ALA A 40 2.40 -18.67 7.38
CA ALA A 40 1.91 -17.98 8.57
C ALA A 40 2.97 -17.94 9.67
N LEU A 41 3.60 -19.07 10.00
CA LEU A 41 4.65 -19.11 11.03
C LEU A 41 5.91 -18.32 10.63
N ASN A 42 6.23 -18.27 9.33
CA ASN A 42 7.31 -17.42 8.83
C ASN A 42 7.00 -15.93 9.07
N ILE A 43 5.82 -15.47 8.67
CA ILE A 43 5.35 -14.08 8.90
C ILE A 43 5.31 -13.77 10.40
N LEU A 44 4.81 -14.69 11.20
CA LEU A 44 4.73 -14.54 12.65
C LEU A 44 6.12 -14.33 13.26
N ARG A 45 7.11 -15.11 12.82
CA ARG A 45 8.49 -15.04 13.31
C ARG A 45 9.25 -13.82 12.79
N GLU A 46 9.11 -13.48 11.52
CA GLU A 46 9.95 -12.46 10.87
C GLU A 46 9.36 -11.06 10.97
N THR A 47 8.03 -10.93 10.93
CA THR A 47 7.35 -9.63 10.77
C THR A 47 6.54 -9.21 11.98
N ILE A 48 5.88 -10.15 12.67
CA ILE A 48 4.95 -9.81 13.77
C ILE A 48 5.64 -9.84 15.13
N MET A 49 6.20 -10.99 15.53
CA MET A 49 6.80 -11.18 16.85
C MET A 49 8.30 -10.85 16.86
N GLY A 50 8.97 -11.02 15.73
CA GLY A 50 10.43 -11.03 15.67
C GLY A 50 11.03 -12.35 16.16
N ARG A 51 12.26 -12.63 15.70
CA ARG A 51 12.91 -13.93 15.87
C ARG A 51 13.12 -14.31 17.34
N GLU A 52 13.56 -13.37 18.16
CA GLU A 52 13.91 -13.65 19.56
C GLU A 52 12.68 -14.07 20.38
N LEU A 53 11.59 -13.31 20.30
CA LEU A 53 10.35 -13.62 21.01
C LEU A 53 9.69 -14.88 20.47
N PHE A 54 9.68 -15.06 19.15
CA PHE A 54 9.15 -16.29 18.55
C PHE A 54 9.94 -17.51 18.99
N ASP A 55 11.27 -17.48 18.90
CA ASP A 55 12.13 -18.63 19.23
C ASP A 55 12.05 -18.95 20.74
N PHE A 56 11.91 -17.93 21.59
CA PHE A 56 11.63 -18.10 23.02
C PHE A 56 10.29 -18.80 23.27
N ALA A 57 9.21 -18.29 22.69
CA ALA A 57 7.86 -18.84 22.86
C ALA A 57 7.75 -20.26 22.29
N PHE A 58 8.38 -20.52 21.15
CA PHE A 58 8.42 -21.84 20.51
C PHE A 58 9.20 -22.87 21.35
N LYS A 59 10.30 -22.44 21.98
CA LYS A 59 11.06 -23.27 22.92
C LYS A 59 10.22 -23.61 24.16
N GLU A 60 9.46 -22.64 24.66
CA GLU A 60 8.57 -22.84 25.80
C GLU A 60 7.43 -23.81 25.48
N TYR A 61 6.82 -23.69 24.30
CA TYR A 61 5.87 -24.68 23.78
C TYR A 61 6.47 -26.09 23.73
N SER A 62 7.66 -26.22 23.15
CA SER A 62 8.36 -27.50 23.05
C SER A 62 8.57 -28.16 24.41
N ARG A 63 8.94 -27.37 25.44
CA ARG A 63 9.13 -27.85 26.82
C ARG A 63 7.82 -28.25 27.49
N ARG A 64 6.77 -27.43 27.36
CA ARG A 64 5.46 -27.68 27.99
C ARG A 64 4.81 -28.95 27.48
N TRP A 65 5.00 -29.24 26.19
CA TRP A 65 4.32 -30.32 25.47
C TRP A 65 5.22 -31.49 25.10
N GLU A 66 6.46 -31.51 25.61
CA GLU A 66 7.36 -32.65 25.46
C GLU A 66 6.68 -33.95 25.95
N PHE A 67 6.73 -34.98 25.12
CA PHE A 67 6.09 -36.30 25.35
C PHE A 67 4.56 -36.29 25.51
N LYS A 68 3.86 -35.24 25.06
CA LYS A 68 2.39 -35.12 25.07
C LYS A 68 1.80 -35.06 23.66
N ARG A 69 0.47 -34.97 23.56
CA ARG A 69 -0.28 -34.82 22.29
C ARG A 69 -0.98 -33.46 22.26
N PRO A 70 -0.25 -32.37 21.91
CA PRO A 70 -0.85 -31.05 21.83
C PRO A 70 -1.85 -30.94 20.67
N THR A 71 -2.83 -30.06 20.85
CA THR A 71 -3.76 -29.59 19.83
C THR A 71 -3.32 -28.21 19.33
N PRO A 72 -3.83 -27.71 18.20
CA PRO A 72 -3.45 -26.37 17.72
C PRO A 72 -3.70 -25.24 18.73
N SER A 73 -4.76 -25.32 19.53
CA SER A 73 -5.03 -24.34 20.59
C SER A 73 -3.95 -24.29 21.67
N ASP A 74 -3.31 -25.42 21.96
CA ASP A 74 -2.20 -25.48 22.92
C ASP A 74 -0.97 -24.73 22.42
N PHE A 75 -0.74 -24.79 21.11
CA PHE A 75 0.30 -24.01 20.44
C PHE A 75 -0.03 -22.52 20.47
N PHE A 76 -1.21 -22.12 19.98
CA PHE A 76 -1.64 -20.70 19.93
C PHE A 76 -1.53 -20.03 21.30
N ARG A 77 -2.11 -20.67 22.32
CA ARG A 77 -2.07 -20.16 23.70
C ARG A 77 -0.65 -20.05 24.23
N THR A 78 0.23 -21.02 23.94
CA THR A 78 1.62 -20.93 24.43
C THR A 78 2.38 -19.81 23.74
N MET A 79 2.16 -19.59 22.44
CA MET A 79 2.79 -18.51 21.70
C MET A 79 2.37 -17.14 22.25
N GLU A 80 1.09 -16.94 22.56
CA GLU A 80 0.57 -15.70 23.18
C GLU A 80 1.07 -15.51 24.61
N GLU A 81 0.93 -16.53 25.46
CA GLU A 81 1.28 -16.44 26.88
C GLU A 81 2.79 -16.17 27.07
N ALA A 82 3.65 -16.84 26.29
CA ALA A 82 5.09 -16.68 26.42
C ALA A 82 5.62 -15.38 25.78
N SER A 83 4.93 -14.86 24.75
CA SER A 83 5.34 -13.61 24.09
C SER A 83 4.73 -12.35 24.71
N GLY A 84 3.59 -12.48 25.39
CA GLY A 84 2.81 -11.35 25.88
C GLY A 84 2.12 -10.53 24.78
N ILE A 85 2.08 -11.05 23.55
CA ILE A 85 1.44 -10.40 22.39
C ILE A 85 0.05 -11.02 22.18
N ASP A 86 -0.95 -10.18 21.90
CA ASP A 86 -2.27 -10.62 21.46
C ASP A 86 -2.21 -11.05 19.98
N LEU A 87 -2.36 -12.36 19.74
CA LEU A 87 -2.29 -12.98 18.42
C LEU A 87 -3.65 -13.52 17.96
N ASP A 88 -4.75 -13.22 18.67
CA ASP A 88 -6.08 -13.75 18.37
C ASP A 88 -6.50 -13.39 16.93
N TRP A 89 -6.23 -12.15 16.51
CA TRP A 89 -6.49 -11.66 15.16
C TRP A 89 -5.70 -12.46 14.10
N PHE A 90 -4.45 -12.81 14.42
CA PHE A 90 -3.56 -13.52 13.52
C PHE A 90 -4.00 -14.98 13.36
N TRP A 91 -4.25 -15.67 14.47
CA TRP A 91 -4.73 -17.06 14.45
C TRP A 91 -6.07 -17.16 13.75
N ARG A 92 -7.01 -16.26 14.08
CA ARG A 92 -8.33 -16.20 13.43
C ARG A 92 -8.20 -16.02 11.92
N GLY A 93 -7.45 -15.02 11.46
CA GLY A 93 -7.29 -14.73 10.02
C GLY A 93 -6.60 -15.87 9.26
N TRP A 94 -5.49 -16.39 9.77
CA TRP A 94 -4.70 -17.38 9.04
C TRP A 94 -5.26 -18.81 9.15
N PHE A 95 -5.88 -19.20 10.26
CA PHE A 95 -6.26 -20.60 10.49
C PHE A 95 -7.76 -20.87 10.41
N TYR A 96 -8.60 -19.87 10.69
CA TYR A 96 -10.05 -20.03 10.78
C TYR A 96 -10.84 -19.37 9.66
N THR A 97 -10.21 -18.55 8.82
CA THR A 97 -10.85 -17.95 7.64
C THR A 97 -10.13 -18.30 6.33
N THR A 98 -10.78 -17.96 5.23
CA THR A 98 -10.24 -18.01 3.86
C THR A 98 -9.90 -16.62 3.35
N ASP A 99 -9.81 -15.63 4.25
CA ASP A 99 -9.42 -14.28 3.91
C ASP A 99 -7.95 -14.26 3.49
N HIS A 100 -7.57 -13.23 2.76
CA HIS A 100 -6.20 -13.01 2.31
C HIS A 100 -5.77 -11.57 2.56
N VAL A 101 -4.48 -11.31 2.43
CA VAL A 101 -3.93 -9.97 2.60
C VAL A 101 -4.07 -9.25 1.27
N ASP A 102 -4.73 -8.10 1.29
CA ASP A 102 -4.79 -7.13 0.18
C ASP A 102 -5.05 -5.77 0.84
N ILE A 103 -3.94 -5.07 1.13
CA ILE A 103 -3.92 -3.76 1.77
C ILE A 103 -3.52 -2.75 0.71
N SER A 104 -4.51 -2.02 0.24
CA SER A 104 -4.31 -1.00 -0.78
C SER A 104 -4.10 0.39 -0.21
N LEU A 105 -3.25 1.15 -0.91
CA LEU A 105 -3.09 2.58 -0.72
C LEU A 105 -4.14 3.30 -1.59
N GLU A 106 -5.18 3.84 -0.96
CA GLU A 106 -6.32 4.41 -1.67
C GLU A 106 -6.07 5.85 -2.10
N ARG A 107 -5.74 6.72 -1.13
CA ARG A 107 -5.58 8.15 -1.35
C ARG A 107 -4.51 8.72 -0.43
N VAL A 108 -3.80 9.71 -0.96
CA VAL A 108 -2.89 10.56 -0.19
C VAL A 108 -3.35 11.98 -0.42
N TYR A 109 -3.73 12.67 0.66
CA TYR A 109 -4.00 14.10 0.63
C TYR A 109 -2.78 14.79 1.20
N GLN A 110 -2.14 15.63 0.40
CA GLN A 110 -1.26 16.66 0.92
C GLN A 110 -2.13 17.79 1.46
N MET A 111 -1.84 18.22 2.67
CA MET A 111 -2.57 19.24 3.38
C MET A 111 -1.54 20.22 3.93
N GLU A 112 -1.86 21.49 3.81
CA GLU A 112 -1.13 22.57 4.47
C GLU A 112 -1.98 23.09 5.63
N MET A 113 -1.32 23.60 6.66
CA MET A 113 -2.02 24.23 7.75
C MET A 113 -2.51 25.62 7.30
N ASN A 114 -3.81 25.84 7.44
CA ASN A 114 -4.39 27.18 7.34
C ASN A 114 -3.88 28.02 8.52
N THR A 115 -3.22 29.14 8.22
CA THR A 115 -2.66 30.03 9.26
C THR A 115 -3.69 31.01 9.81
N GLU A 116 -4.88 31.07 9.22
CA GLU A 116 -5.91 32.09 9.39
C GLU A 116 -5.44 33.52 9.02
N ASN A 117 -4.18 33.65 8.58
CA ASN A 117 -3.60 34.91 8.17
C ASN A 117 -3.84 35.12 6.68
N PRO A 118 -4.71 36.07 6.28
CA PRO A 118 -5.06 36.27 4.89
C PRO A 118 -3.85 36.68 4.03
N ASP A 119 -2.83 37.34 4.61
CA ASP A 119 -1.63 37.73 3.88
C ASP A 119 -0.75 36.53 3.47
N ILE A 120 -0.89 35.40 4.16
CA ILE A 120 -0.19 34.15 3.86
C ILE A 120 -1.09 33.24 3.04
N ASP A 121 -2.30 32.96 3.53
CA ASP A 121 -3.17 31.94 2.96
C ASP A 121 -3.73 32.35 1.58
N PHE A 122 -4.12 33.62 1.38
CA PHE A 122 -4.54 34.06 0.03
C PHE A 122 -3.40 34.08 -0.97
N ALA A 123 -2.16 34.29 -0.52
CA ALA A 123 -1.01 34.19 -1.40
C ALA A 123 -0.82 32.74 -1.89
N ARG A 124 -0.97 31.75 -1.00
CA ARG A 124 -0.93 30.32 -1.35
C ARG A 124 -2.09 29.92 -2.26
N GLU A 125 -3.32 30.30 -1.92
CA GLU A 125 -4.50 30.02 -2.75
C GLU A 125 -4.37 30.61 -4.16
N ARG A 126 -3.76 31.80 -4.30
CA ARG A 126 -3.46 32.41 -5.60
C ARG A 126 -2.44 31.57 -6.40
N GLU A 127 -1.46 30.95 -5.74
CA GLU A 127 -0.49 30.07 -6.39
C GLU A 127 -1.14 28.74 -6.81
N ASP A 128 -2.00 28.18 -5.97
CA ASP A 128 -2.81 27.00 -6.28
C ASP A 128 -3.75 27.26 -7.46
N ASP A 129 -4.44 28.42 -7.50
CA ASP A 129 -5.32 28.79 -8.61
C ASP A 129 -4.55 28.84 -9.94
N LYS A 130 -3.35 29.44 -9.92
CA LYS A 130 -2.46 29.51 -11.10
C LYS A 130 -1.93 28.15 -11.52
N ALA A 131 -1.82 27.19 -10.61
CA ALA A 131 -1.37 25.83 -10.92
C ALA A 131 -2.44 25.06 -11.70
N PHE A 132 -3.72 25.43 -11.60
CA PHE A 132 -4.75 24.86 -12.45
C PHE A 132 -4.57 25.28 -13.91
N SER A 133 -4.85 24.34 -14.82
CA SER A 133 -4.84 24.64 -16.24
C SER A 133 -5.93 25.66 -16.56
N PRO A 134 -5.63 26.69 -17.38
CA PRO A 134 -6.63 27.68 -17.76
C PRO A 134 -7.79 27.03 -18.51
N SER A 135 -8.96 27.68 -18.49
CA SER A 135 -10.13 27.13 -19.18
C SER A 135 -9.86 26.94 -20.69
N LEU A 136 -10.40 25.86 -21.26
CA LEU A 136 -10.27 25.56 -22.70
C LEU A 136 -10.75 26.71 -23.61
N PHE A 137 -11.74 27.49 -23.18
CA PHE A 137 -12.21 28.67 -23.92
C PHE A 137 -11.17 29.80 -23.87
N SER A 138 -10.59 30.06 -22.71
CA SER A 138 -9.52 31.05 -22.56
C SER A 138 -8.30 30.70 -23.42
N GLU A 139 -7.91 29.42 -23.44
CA GLU A 139 -6.84 28.91 -24.33
C GLU A 139 -7.18 29.12 -25.81
N ARG A 140 -8.35 28.67 -26.26
CA ARG A 140 -8.78 28.80 -27.67
C ARG A 140 -8.88 30.26 -28.13
N ASN A 141 -9.38 31.15 -27.27
CA ASN A 141 -9.45 32.57 -27.59
C ASN A 141 -8.06 33.17 -27.74
N ARG A 142 -7.11 32.78 -26.86
CA ARG A 142 -5.71 33.21 -26.94
C ARG A 142 -5.06 32.71 -28.23
N ASP A 143 -5.26 31.44 -28.59
CA ASP A 143 -4.74 30.85 -29.83
C ASP A 143 -5.34 31.50 -31.09
N ALA A 144 -6.62 31.87 -31.03
CA ALA A 144 -7.31 32.62 -32.09
C ALA A 144 -6.93 34.11 -32.12
N GLY A 145 -6.04 34.57 -31.23
CA GLY A 145 -5.61 35.96 -31.13
C GLY A 145 -6.73 36.91 -30.72
N MET A 146 -7.80 36.41 -30.11
CA MET A 146 -8.91 37.23 -29.63
C MET A 146 -8.46 38.01 -28.40
N ARG A 147 -8.51 39.33 -28.49
CA ARG A 147 -8.31 40.22 -27.35
C ARG A 147 -9.58 40.34 -26.54
N THR A 148 -9.47 40.39 -25.23
CA THR A 148 -10.62 40.68 -24.37
C THR A 148 -11.12 42.09 -24.63
N TRP A 149 -12.37 42.38 -24.25
CA TRP A 149 -12.92 43.71 -24.48
C TRP A 149 -12.21 44.78 -23.62
N VAL A 150 -11.79 44.41 -22.41
CA VAL A 150 -10.99 45.26 -21.50
C VAL A 150 -9.58 45.53 -22.07
N GLU A 151 -8.96 44.57 -22.73
CA GLU A 151 -7.68 44.79 -23.43
C GLU A 151 -7.79 45.75 -24.61
N ARG A 152 -8.95 45.81 -25.26
CA ARG A 152 -9.21 46.75 -26.37
C ARG A 152 -9.58 48.15 -25.90
N ASN A 153 -10.21 48.27 -24.73
CA ASN A 153 -10.74 49.51 -24.18
C ASN A 153 -10.24 49.67 -22.74
N THR A 154 -9.05 50.28 -22.58
CA THR A 154 -8.42 50.45 -21.27
C THR A 154 -9.16 51.43 -20.36
N ASP A 155 -10.02 52.26 -20.92
CA ASP A 155 -10.89 53.21 -20.21
C ASP A 155 -11.98 52.53 -19.38
N VAL A 156 -12.21 51.23 -19.61
CA VAL A 156 -13.25 50.46 -18.91
C VAL A 156 -12.67 49.48 -17.90
N ARG A 157 -11.37 49.61 -17.61
CA ARG A 157 -10.76 48.90 -16.48
C ARG A 157 -11.39 49.39 -15.18
N ASP A 158 -11.76 48.45 -14.33
CA ASP A 158 -12.31 48.72 -13.00
C ASP A 158 -11.41 48.15 -11.90
N PHE A 159 -11.91 48.22 -10.66
CA PHE A 159 -11.20 47.75 -9.48
C PHE A 159 -10.82 46.26 -9.56
N TYR A 160 -11.66 45.43 -10.19
CA TYR A 160 -11.47 43.98 -10.28
C TYR A 160 -10.46 43.58 -11.37
N ASP A 161 -10.04 44.51 -12.23
CA ASP A 161 -8.96 44.25 -13.20
C ASP A 161 -7.56 44.34 -12.56
N GLU A 162 -7.42 45.10 -11.47
CA GLU A 162 -6.16 45.24 -10.72
C GLU A 162 -6.13 44.38 -9.44
N ASN A 163 -7.29 44.00 -8.92
CA ASN A 163 -7.45 43.23 -7.69
C ASN A 163 -8.21 41.94 -7.98
N ASP A 164 -7.55 40.81 -7.72
CA ASP A 164 -8.16 39.49 -7.83
C ASP A 164 -8.91 39.09 -6.55
N GLU A 165 -9.56 37.93 -6.57
CA GLU A 165 -10.27 37.37 -5.41
C GLU A 165 -9.37 37.10 -4.19
N PHE A 166 -8.05 37.01 -4.42
CA PHE A 166 -7.02 36.79 -3.41
C PHE A 166 -6.37 38.08 -2.91
N THR A 167 -6.92 39.24 -3.28
CA THR A 167 -6.40 40.52 -2.82
C THR A 167 -6.87 40.82 -1.41
N VAL A 168 -5.93 40.82 -0.47
CA VAL A 168 -6.20 40.98 0.97
C VAL A 168 -6.77 42.36 1.28
N THR A 169 -7.91 42.38 1.95
CA THR A 169 -8.59 43.58 2.41
C THR A 169 -8.34 43.85 3.89
N ASN A 170 -8.52 45.11 4.30
CA ASN A 170 -8.45 45.48 5.72
C ASN A 170 -9.53 44.77 6.56
N LYS A 171 -10.63 44.31 5.95
CA LYS A 171 -11.67 43.57 6.63
C LYS A 171 -11.14 42.19 7.07
N GLU A 172 -10.44 41.47 6.20
CA GLU A 172 -9.84 40.17 6.56
C GLU A 172 -8.74 40.34 7.59
N ARG A 173 -7.84 41.33 7.44
CA ARG A 173 -6.79 41.58 8.45
C ARG A 173 -7.37 41.91 9.83
N ASN A 174 -8.45 42.67 9.89
CA ASN A 174 -9.14 42.95 11.16
C ASN A 174 -9.77 41.68 11.76
N ALA A 175 -10.31 40.77 10.92
CA ALA A 175 -10.83 39.49 11.39
C ALA A 175 -9.72 38.61 11.97
N TYR A 176 -8.55 38.54 11.31
CA TYR A 176 -7.38 37.82 11.81
C TYR A 176 -6.88 38.41 13.14
N ASN A 177 -6.81 39.74 13.26
CA ASN A 177 -6.43 40.38 14.53
C ASN A 177 -7.40 40.03 15.67
N SER A 178 -8.70 40.04 15.42
CA SER A 178 -9.70 39.61 16.41
C SER A 178 -9.61 38.13 16.75
N PHE A 179 -9.24 37.27 15.79
CA PHE A 179 -8.95 35.86 16.04
C PHE A 179 -7.75 35.71 16.99
N LEU A 180 -6.64 36.42 16.74
CA LEU A 180 -5.46 36.40 17.61
C LEU A 180 -5.72 36.94 19.01
N GLU A 181 -6.59 37.95 19.16
CA GLU A 181 -7.00 38.47 20.46
C GLU A 181 -7.87 37.49 21.27
N GLY A 182 -8.53 36.56 20.60
CA GLY A 182 -9.40 35.54 21.21
C GLY A 182 -8.68 34.29 21.72
N LEU A 183 -7.42 34.08 21.32
CA LEU A 183 -6.60 32.92 21.70
C LEU A 183 -5.98 33.09 23.10
N GLU A 184 -5.90 32.00 23.85
CA GLU A 184 -5.10 31.96 25.08
C GLU A 184 -3.59 31.98 24.75
N ASP A 185 -2.75 32.37 25.72
CA ASP A 185 -1.29 32.51 25.51
C ASP A 185 -0.65 31.22 24.95
N TRP A 186 -1.07 30.06 25.45
CA TRP A 186 -0.54 28.77 24.99
C TRP A 186 -1.07 28.39 23.59
N GLU A 187 -2.30 28.76 23.24
CA GLU A 187 -2.87 28.49 21.90
C GLU A 187 -2.13 29.32 20.85
N ARG A 188 -1.81 30.56 21.20
CA ARG A 188 -1.01 31.46 20.36
C ARG A 188 0.41 30.94 20.17
N GLU A 189 1.08 30.50 21.22
CA GLU A 189 2.42 29.91 21.12
C GLU A 189 2.42 28.66 20.24
N VAL A 190 1.40 27.81 20.35
CA VAL A 190 1.23 26.63 19.50
C VAL A 190 0.99 27.02 18.05
N LEU A 191 0.16 28.03 17.78
CA LEU A 191 -0.07 28.56 16.43
C LEU A 191 1.20 29.14 15.82
N ASP A 192 1.89 30.02 16.54
CA ASP A 192 3.14 30.64 16.08
C ASP A 192 4.21 29.58 15.77
N LYS A 193 4.30 28.55 16.62
CA LYS A 193 5.17 27.40 16.38
C LYS A 193 4.76 26.61 15.14
N ALA A 194 3.47 26.33 14.97
CA ALA A 194 2.99 25.56 13.82
C ALA A 194 3.19 26.31 12.49
N VAL A 195 2.96 27.62 12.48
CA VAL A 195 3.21 28.50 11.33
C VAL A 195 4.69 28.59 11.01
N SER A 196 5.56 28.70 12.01
CA SER A 196 7.02 28.80 11.79
C SER A 196 7.69 27.49 11.39
N GLU A 197 7.14 26.34 11.78
CA GLU A 197 7.66 25.04 11.39
C GLU A 197 7.27 24.60 9.97
N GLU A 198 6.25 25.24 9.36
CA GLU A 198 5.74 24.97 7.99
C GLU A 198 5.70 23.47 7.65
N ARG A 199 5.14 22.66 8.55
CA ARG A 199 5.09 21.20 8.38
C ARG A 199 4.16 20.83 7.23
N ASN A 200 4.55 19.80 6.49
CA ASN A 200 3.68 19.14 5.53
C ASN A 200 2.83 18.09 6.24
N TYR A 201 1.53 18.10 6.00
CA TYR A 201 0.58 17.14 6.56
C TYR A 201 0.10 16.21 5.45
N TYR A 202 0.30 14.92 5.60
CA TYR A 202 -0.18 13.91 4.65
C TYR A 202 -1.22 13.01 5.31
N LEU A 203 -2.45 13.02 4.79
CA LEU A 203 -3.47 12.07 5.18
C LEU A 203 -3.44 10.88 4.21
N VAL A 204 -2.97 9.74 4.70
CA VAL A 204 -2.89 8.50 3.92
C VAL A 204 -4.07 7.61 4.29
N GLU A 205 -4.83 7.19 3.28
CA GLU A 205 -5.96 6.26 3.42
C GLU A 205 -5.55 4.86 2.98
N PHE A 206 -5.70 3.90 3.89
CA PHE A 206 -5.47 2.48 3.65
C PHE A 206 -6.80 1.74 3.64
N ALA A 207 -6.98 0.81 2.71
CA ALA A 207 -8.14 -0.07 2.68
C ALA A 207 -7.71 -1.54 2.67
N ASN A 208 -8.34 -2.33 3.53
CA ASN A 208 -8.21 -3.78 3.58
C ASN A 208 -9.32 -4.41 2.73
N LYS A 209 -8.94 -4.91 1.56
CA LYS A 209 -9.82 -5.53 0.57
C LYS A 209 -9.91 -7.04 0.74
N GLY A 210 -8.81 -7.68 1.13
CA GLY A 210 -8.72 -9.13 1.27
C GLY A 210 -9.33 -9.68 2.56
N GLY A 211 -9.61 -8.81 3.53
CA GLY A 211 -10.28 -9.14 4.79
C GLY A 211 -9.33 -9.60 5.89
N LEU A 212 -8.12 -10.05 5.56
CA LEU A 212 -7.12 -10.46 6.53
C LEU A 212 -6.37 -9.23 7.05
N VAL A 213 -6.51 -8.98 8.35
CA VAL A 213 -5.84 -7.87 9.02
C VAL A 213 -4.35 -8.18 9.17
N MET A 214 -3.49 -7.24 8.78
CA MET A 214 -2.03 -7.33 8.92
C MET A 214 -1.44 -5.99 9.38
N PRO A 215 -0.21 -5.99 9.95
CA PRO A 215 0.58 -4.77 10.11
C PRO A 215 0.78 -4.05 8.78
N ILE A 216 0.82 -2.73 8.81
CA ILE A 216 1.12 -1.91 7.62
C ILE A 216 2.60 -1.54 7.69
N ILE A 217 3.39 -2.03 6.75
CA ILE A 217 4.80 -1.66 6.56
C ILE A 217 4.82 -0.61 5.46
N LEU A 218 5.10 0.64 5.82
CA LEU A 218 5.07 1.77 4.91
C LEU A 218 6.49 2.27 4.67
N ASP A 219 6.95 2.19 3.43
CA ASP A 219 8.18 2.84 2.98
C ASP A 219 7.84 4.21 2.41
N VAL A 220 8.46 5.24 2.97
CA VAL A 220 8.29 6.66 2.61
C VAL A 220 9.56 7.14 1.94
N GLU A 221 9.44 7.65 0.71
CA GLU A 221 10.53 8.30 0.00
C GLU A 221 10.27 9.81 -0.09
N TYR A 222 11.24 10.59 0.35
CA TYR A 222 11.18 12.05 0.39
C TYR A 222 11.84 12.69 -0.83
N ALA A 223 11.49 13.94 -1.12
CA ALA A 223 12.04 14.69 -2.27
C ALA A 223 13.55 14.93 -2.20
N ASP A 224 14.14 14.91 -1.00
CA ASP A 224 15.59 15.02 -0.78
C ASP A 224 16.35 13.70 -1.03
N GLY A 225 15.64 12.62 -1.38
CA GLY A 225 16.18 11.29 -1.60
C GLY A 225 16.36 10.45 -0.33
N ALA A 226 15.98 10.97 0.84
CA ALA A 226 15.93 10.17 2.06
C ALA A 226 14.77 9.17 2.00
N ALA A 227 14.96 8.01 2.61
CA ALA A 227 13.92 6.99 2.75
C ALA A 227 13.76 6.58 4.21
N GLU A 228 12.52 6.36 4.63
CA GLU A 228 12.16 5.94 5.97
C GLU A 228 11.14 4.81 5.91
N GLN A 229 11.32 3.78 6.73
CA GLN A 229 10.35 2.71 6.88
C GLN A 229 9.60 2.86 8.21
N ILE A 230 8.28 3.02 8.12
CA ILE A 230 7.37 3.14 9.25
C ILE A 230 6.55 1.86 9.36
N ARG A 231 6.56 1.21 10.53
CA ARG A 231 5.78 0.00 10.79
C ARG A 231 4.61 0.32 11.73
N TYR A 232 3.40 0.12 11.24
CA TYR A 232 2.18 0.17 12.06
C TYR A 232 1.72 -1.24 12.40
N PRO A 233 1.50 -1.54 13.69
CA PRO A 233 1.09 -2.87 14.09
C PRO A 233 -0.39 -3.12 13.73
N ALA A 234 -0.83 -4.38 13.77
CA ALA A 234 -2.15 -4.80 13.28
C ALA A 234 -3.33 -4.13 14.02
N GLU A 235 -3.10 -3.60 15.23
CA GLU A 235 -4.10 -2.89 16.03
C GLU A 235 -4.58 -1.59 15.39
N ILE A 236 -3.89 -1.10 14.35
CA ILE A 236 -4.34 0.05 13.56
C ILE A 236 -5.77 -0.17 13.00
N TRP A 237 -6.13 -1.43 12.74
CA TRP A 237 -7.42 -1.86 12.22
C TRP A 237 -8.52 -2.04 13.29
N ARG A 238 -8.21 -1.83 14.59
CA ARG A 238 -9.12 -2.12 15.71
C ARG A 238 -10.46 -1.38 15.63
N LYS A 239 -10.45 -0.10 15.20
CA LYS A 239 -11.67 0.71 15.10
C LYS A 239 -12.46 0.42 13.81
N SER A 240 -11.76 0.08 12.74
CA SER A 240 -12.33 -0.15 11.42
C SER A 240 -11.47 -1.16 10.68
N PRO A 241 -11.95 -2.41 10.51
CA PRO A 241 -11.17 -3.45 9.86
C PRO A 241 -11.06 -3.29 8.34
N LYS A 242 -11.88 -2.42 7.73
CA LYS A 242 -11.96 -2.21 6.28
C LYS A 242 -11.14 -1.03 5.78
N MET A 243 -11.04 0.03 6.57
CA MET A 243 -10.41 1.28 6.15
C MET A 243 -9.85 2.02 7.34
N VAL A 244 -8.65 2.55 7.18
CA VAL A 244 -7.92 3.34 8.18
C VAL A 244 -7.37 4.59 7.50
N LYS A 245 -7.38 5.71 8.22
CA LYS A 245 -6.69 6.93 7.80
C LYS A 245 -5.58 7.24 8.79
N LYS A 246 -4.40 7.60 8.28
CA LYS A 246 -3.25 7.95 9.09
C LYS A 246 -2.69 9.30 8.66
N LEU A 247 -2.52 10.18 9.62
CA LEU A 247 -1.82 11.46 9.44
C LEU A 247 -0.32 11.25 9.62
N LEU A 248 0.45 11.64 8.62
CA LEU A 248 1.91 11.80 8.67
C LEU A 248 2.21 13.30 8.72
N VAL A 249 3.11 13.69 9.61
CA VAL A 249 3.54 15.09 9.77
C VAL A 249 5.04 15.11 9.55
N THR A 250 5.49 15.78 8.48
CA THR A 250 6.88 15.75 8.05
C THR A 250 7.36 17.15 7.68
N GLU A 251 8.64 17.44 7.96
CA GLU A 251 9.31 18.63 7.43
C GLU A 251 9.55 18.51 5.92
N ARG A 252 9.70 17.27 5.44
CA ARG A 252 10.08 16.94 4.06
C ARG A 252 8.85 16.58 3.24
N GLU A 253 8.87 16.97 1.98
CA GLU A 253 7.85 16.59 1.01
C GLU A 253 7.97 15.10 0.66
N ILE A 254 6.85 14.38 0.69
CA ILE A 254 6.77 12.96 0.33
C ILE A 254 6.54 12.83 -1.17
N VAL A 255 7.42 12.10 -1.87
CA VAL A 255 7.31 11.85 -3.31
C VAL A 255 6.66 10.50 -3.59
N SER A 256 7.01 9.48 -2.80
CA SER A 256 6.51 8.14 -3.01
C SER A 256 6.19 7.44 -1.69
N LEU A 257 5.12 6.65 -1.71
CA LEU A 257 4.72 5.77 -0.63
C LEU A 257 4.56 4.36 -1.20
N THR A 258 5.15 3.38 -0.53
CA THR A 258 5.03 1.97 -0.90
C THR A 258 4.62 1.14 0.31
N ILE A 259 3.59 0.33 0.16
CA ILE A 259 3.20 -0.67 1.16
C ILE A 259 3.98 -1.96 0.90
N ASP A 260 4.62 -2.48 1.94
CA ASP A 260 5.29 -3.78 1.97
C ASP A 260 6.26 -4.02 0.80
N SER A 261 7.23 -3.12 0.60
CA SER A 261 8.26 -3.27 -0.45
C SER A 261 9.08 -4.58 -0.29
N GLY A 262 9.21 -5.07 0.95
CA GLY A 262 9.86 -6.32 1.28
C GLY A 262 9.06 -7.58 0.94
N MET A 263 7.76 -7.46 0.64
CA MET A 263 6.81 -8.57 0.46
C MET A 263 6.78 -9.52 1.66
N GLU A 264 6.70 -8.95 2.85
CA GLU A 264 6.68 -9.64 4.14
C GLU A 264 5.29 -10.18 4.50
N THR A 265 4.20 -9.60 3.97
CA THR A 265 2.83 -9.87 4.44
C THR A 265 2.02 -10.81 3.55
N ALA A 266 2.54 -11.21 2.39
CA ALA A 266 1.82 -11.96 1.34
C ALA A 266 0.62 -11.20 0.75
N ASP A 267 0.79 -9.90 0.48
CA ASP A 267 -0.22 -9.10 -0.20
C ASP A 267 -0.55 -9.66 -1.60
N ALA A 268 -1.84 -9.73 -1.91
CA ALA A 268 -2.35 -10.29 -3.13
C ALA A 268 -2.25 -9.37 -4.35
N ASP A 269 -2.27 -8.05 -4.16
CA ASP A 269 -2.26 -7.08 -5.25
C ASP A 269 -1.21 -5.99 -5.04
N ILE A 270 0.03 -6.33 -5.42
CA ILE A 270 1.19 -5.45 -5.30
C ILE A 270 1.01 -4.14 -6.08
N GLU A 271 0.20 -4.11 -7.14
CA GLU A 271 0.05 -2.92 -7.98
C GLU A 271 -0.71 -1.79 -7.27
N ASN A 272 -1.52 -2.14 -6.24
CA ASN A 272 -2.29 -1.18 -5.47
C ASN A 272 -1.56 -0.68 -4.19
N ASN A 273 -0.30 -1.11 -4.00
CA ASN A 273 0.56 -0.74 -2.87
C ASN A 273 1.33 0.57 -3.08
N PHE A 274 1.30 1.13 -4.29
CA PHE A 274 2.14 2.27 -4.67
C PHE A 274 1.36 3.57 -4.80
N TYR A 275 1.94 4.64 -4.25
CA TYR A 275 1.58 6.01 -4.56
C TYR A 275 2.82 6.81 -5.03
N PRO A 276 2.74 7.53 -6.17
CA PRO A 276 1.67 7.48 -7.16
C PRO A 276 1.56 6.10 -7.82
N ARG A 277 0.40 5.79 -8.40
CA ARG A 277 0.18 4.50 -9.09
C ARG A 277 1.14 4.36 -10.26
N ARG A 278 1.76 3.18 -10.35
CA ARG A 278 2.74 2.86 -11.40
C ARG A 278 2.05 2.22 -12.60
N LEU A 279 2.69 2.29 -13.76
CA LEU A 279 2.23 1.59 -14.94
C LEU A 279 2.56 0.10 -14.82
N VAL A 280 1.54 -0.75 -14.90
CA VAL A 280 1.71 -2.21 -14.87
C VAL A 280 2.29 -2.67 -16.21
N PRO A 281 3.51 -3.24 -16.26
CA PRO A 281 4.08 -3.73 -17.52
C PRO A 281 3.33 -4.97 -17.98
N SER A 282 2.59 -4.88 -19.08
CA SER A 282 1.96 -6.03 -19.74
C SER A 282 2.71 -6.42 -21.01
N ARG A 283 2.89 -7.72 -21.25
CA ARG A 283 3.45 -8.23 -22.50
C ARG A 283 2.31 -8.67 -23.40
N ILE A 284 2.26 -8.14 -24.62
CA ILE A 284 1.38 -8.64 -25.66
C ILE A 284 2.02 -9.89 -26.26
N GLU A 285 1.42 -11.06 -26.06
CA GLU A 285 1.87 -12.29 -26.71
C GLU A 285 1.35 -12.35 -28.15
N SER A 286 2.20 -12.74 -29.10
CA SER A 286 1.89 -12.73 -30.53
C SER A 286 0.83 -13.76 -30.97
N PHE A 287 0.55 -14.76 -30.12
CA PHE A 287 -0.45 -15.79 -30.37
C PHE A 287 -1.21 -16.13 -29.08
N LYS A 288 -2.43 -16.66 -29.22
CA LYS A 288 -3.27 -17.11 -28.11
C LYS A 288 -2.59 -18.27 -27.39
N SER A 289 -1.88 -17.99 -26.30
CA SER A 289 -1.24 -19.03 -25.52
C SER A 289 -2.29 -19.87 -24.80
N SER A 290 -2.18 -21.20 -24.92
CA SER A 290 -2.81 -22.10 -23.97
C SER A 290 -2.19 -21.82 -22.60
N SER A 291 -3.02 -21.56 -21.58
CA SER A 291 -2.62 -21.36 -20.18
C SER A 291 -1.52 -22.35 -19.81
N SER A 292 -0.30 -21.84 -19.66
CA SER A 292 0.86 -22.69 -19.41
C SER A 292 1.49 -22.29 -18.09
N SER A 293 1.55 -23.25 -17.18
CA SER A 293 2.25 -23.22 -15.89
C SER A 293 3.79 -23.10 -16.02
N ARG A 294 4.28 -22.60 -17.15
CA ARG A 294 5.61 -22.90 -17.73
C ARG A 294 6.82 -22.32 -17.01
N ARG A 295 6.66 -21.64 -15.86
CA ARG A 295 7.80 -20.97 -15.18
C ARG A 295 7.85 -21.11 -13.67
N ILE A 296 6.81 -21.64 -13.01
CA ILE A 296 6.79 -21.75 -11.54
C ILE A 296 7.72 -22.86 -11.04
N SER A 297 7.99 -23.87 -11.88
CA SER A 297 8.95 -24.94 -11.61
C SER A 297 9.70 -25.28 -12.89
N ARG A 298 10.64 -24.41 -13.27
CA ARG A 298 11.56 -24.70 -14.37
C ARG A 298 12.68 -25.60 -13.84
N ASP A 299 12.72 -26.86 -14.28
CA ASP A 299 13.87 -27.73 -14.01
C ASP A 299 14.96 -27.43 -15.03
N ILE A 300 15.77 -26.40 -14.75
CA ILE A 300 16.86 -25.97 -15.63
C ILE A 300 17.86 -27.11 -15.86
N MET A 301 18.00 -28.05 -14.92
CA MET A 301 18.93 -29.17 -15.03
C MET A 301 18.49 -30.19 -16.09
N GLN A 302 17.19 -30.38 -16.27
CA GLN A 302 16.62 -31.17 -17.37
C GLN A 302 16.52 -30.36 -18.65
N ASP A 303 15.97 -29.14 -18.58
CA ASP A 303 15.72 -28.30 -19.76
C ASP A 303 16.98 -28.04 -20.59
N ILE A 304 18.13 -27.86 -19.93
CA ILE A 304 19.41 -27.56 -20.61
C ILE A 304 19.95 -28.75 -21.42
N LYS A 305 19.45 -29.97 -21.15
CA LYS A 305 19.81 -31.17 -21.92
C LYS A 305 19.01 -31.30 -23.21
N THR A 306 17.95 -30.52 -23.37
CA THR A 306 17.16 -30.50 -24.61
C THR A 306 17.99 -29.88 -25.72
N GLU A 307 18.28 -30.65 -26.77
CA GLU A 307 19.02 -30.17 -27.92
C GLU A 307 18.17 -29.18 -28.73
N LEU A 308 18.83 -28.14 -29.27
CA LEU A 308 18.18 -27.13 -30.08
C LEU A 308 17.80 -27.73 -31.43
N LYS A 309 16.52 -28.03 -31.65
CA LYS A 309 16.02 -28.42 -32.97
C LYS A 309 16.26 -27.29 -33.97
N VAL A 310 17.05 -27.57 -35.01
CA VAL A 310 17.24 -26.66 -36.15
C VAL A 310 16.08 -26.87 -37.12
N ALA A 311 15.59 -25.80 -37.75
CA ALA A 311 14.46 -25.90 -38.67
C ALA A 311 14.78 -26.85 -39.84
N GLY A 312 14.10 -28.01 -39.90
CA GLY A 312 14.27 -29.04 -40.93
C GLY A 312 14.34 -30.49 -40.42
N ASP A 313 14.42 -30.70 -39.10
CA ASP A 313 14.75 -32.01 -38.51
C ASP A 313 13.55 -32.94 -38.20
N ASP A 314 12.36 -32.66 -38.76
CA ASP A 314 11.13 -33.40 -38.46
C ASP A 314 10.73 -34.45 -39.54
N ASP A 315 11.58 -34.76 -40.53
CA ASP A 315 11.21 -35.65 -41.66
C ASP A 315 12.01 -36.97 -41.77
N GLU A 316 12.69 -37.45 -40.73
CA GLU A 316 13.33 -38.78 -40.76
C GLU A 316 13.02 -39.57 -39.48
N ASN A 317 11.85 -40.23 -39.42
CA ASN A 317 11.61 -41.46 -38.63
C ASN A 317 10.16 -41.98 -38.83
N GLU A 318 9.78 -42.26 -40.08
CA GLU A 318 8.68 -43.18 -40.38
C GLU A 318 9.06 -44.01 -41.62
N GLU A 319 9.90 -45.03 -41.46
CA GLU A 319 9.98 -46.21 -42.34
C GLU A 319 11.04 -47.16 -41.78
N ASP A 320 10.62 -48.21 -41.06
CA ASP A 320 11.22 -49.56 -41.10
C ASP A 320 10.58 -50.49 -40.05
N GLU A 321 9.32 -50.88 -40.28
CA GLU A 321 8.78 -52.16 -39.80
C GLU A 321 7.97 -52.83 -40.93
N SER A 322 8.68 -53.35 -41.95
CA SER A 322 8.19 -54.47 -42.75
C SER A 322 9.35 -55.26 -43.33
N GLY A 323 9.70 -56.40 -42.72
CA GLY A 323 10.85 -57.18 -43.20
C GLY A 323 11.21 -58.42 -42.40
N ASN A 324 10.34 -59.43 -42.48
CA ASN A 324 10.57 -60.88 -42.27
C ASN A 324 10.53 -61.47 -40.86
#